data_AF-A0A8D8ES02-F1
#
_entry.id   AF-A0A8D8ES02-F1
#
_cell.length_a   1.000
_cell.length_b   1.000
_cell.length_c   1.000
_cell.angle_alpha   90.00
_cell.angle_beta   90.00
_cell.angle_gamma   90.00
#
_symmetry.space_group_name_H-M   'P 1'
#
loop_
_entity.id
_entity.type
_entity.pdbx_description
1 polymer ?
#
loop_
_entity_poly.entity_id
_entity_poly.type
_entity_poly.pdbx_seq_one_letter_code
_entity_poly.pdbx_strand_id
1 'polypeptide(L)'
;MLSEVDELPSIQLGDYLLRFELEDLTPFGKEVALNELRETPEIKEQAVAELKAMFEGVEDLVVPLDNDDWMVRFLRPCKFYPKSAFELIQRYYQFKVKHADMYLDLSPSREANIFKQNILAVFPNRDQLGRRILLLELGKHWRHKEVSLDEVYKGCVLFLEAAMLEPETQVHGAVVIFDMDGLTMQQAWQFTPPFAKRIVDWLQDAVPLRIKGIHIINQPKIFNIVFALFKPILR
;
A
#
# COMPACT_ATOMS: atom_id res chain seq x y z
N MET A 1 -2.74 11.91 10.45
CA MET A 1 -1.65 11.35 11.28
C MET A 1 -2.27 10.82 12.55
N LEU A 2 -1.78 9.72 13.12
CA LEU A 2 -2.16 9.23 14.44
C LEU A 2 -1.59 10.14 15.56
N SER A 3 -1.44 11.43 15.30
CA SER A 3 -0.70 12.41 16.10
C SER A 3 -1.33 12.68 17.47
N GLU A 4 -2.55 12.21 17.70
CA GLU A 4 -3.30 12.36 18.95
C GLU A 4 -3.48 11.02 19.70
N VAL A 5 -2.75 9.98 19.32
CA VAL A 5 -2.86 8.64 19.92
C VAL A 5 -1.69 8.41 20.87
N ASP A 6 -1.97 8.39 22.19
CA ASP A 6 -0.95 8.16 23.24
C ASP A 6 -0.46 6.70 23.27
N GLU A 7 -1.35 5.74 22.99
CA GLU A 7 -1.02 4.31 22.87
C GLU A 7 -1.54 3.75 21.56
N LEU A 8 -0.64 3.24 20.73
CA LEU A 8 -1.02 2.62 19.46
C LEU A 8 -1.82 1.33 19.72
N PRO A 9 -2.97 1.14 19.04
CA PRO A 9 -3.74 -0.08 19.18
C PRO A 9 -2.90 -1.28 18.74
N SER A 10 -3.02 -2.37 19.50
CA SER A 10 -2.33 -3.62 19.22
C SER A 10 -3.24 -4.82 19.49
N ILE A 11 -2.94 -5.94 18.84
CA ILE A 11 -3.69 -7.20 18.94
C ILE A 11 -2.71 -8.34 19.21
N GLN A 12 -2.93 -9.09 20.29
CA GLN A 12 -2.16 -10.30 20.58
C GLN A 12 -2.68 -11.47 19.74
N LEU A 13 -1.81 -12.07 18.93
CA LEU A 13 -2.06 -13.23 18.07
C LEU A 13 -1.11 -14.37 18.45
N GLY A 14 -1.54 -15.23 19.37
CA GLY A 14 -0.67 -16.26 19.94
C GLY A 14 0.51 -15.61 20.67
N ASP A 15 1.73 -15.90 20.24
CA ASP A 15 2.96 -15.32 20.82
C ASP A 15 3.36 -13.98 20.18
N TYR A 16 2.64 -13.52 19.16
CA TYR A 16 2.97 -12.29 18.43
C TYR A 16 2.05 -11.13 18.78
N LEU A 17 2.62 -9.94 18.93
CA LEU A 17 1.88 -8.69 19.12
C LEU A 17 1.80 -7.90 17.80
N LEU A 18 0.63 -7.91 17.16
CA LEU A 18 0.38 -7.09 15.98
C LEU A 18 0.15 -5.64 16.38
N ARG A 19 1.06 -4.77 15.96
CA ARG A 19 1.04 -3.33 16.21
C ARG A 19 1.66 -2.59 15.03
N PHE A 20 1.47 -1.27 14.98
CA PHE A 20 2.27 -0.41 14.12
C PHE A 20 3.73 -0.40 14.59
N GLU A 21 4.64 -0.73 13.68
CA GLU A 21 6.09 -0.67 13.91
C GLU A 21 6.62 0.69 13.45
N LEU A 22 6.58 1.69 14.35
CA LEU A 22 7.01 3.07 14.06
C LEU A 22 8.44 3.37 14.53
N GLU A 23 9.14 2.35 15.04
CA GLU A 23 10.52 2.47 15.50
C GLU A 23 11.50 2.73 14.35
N ASP A 24 12.70 3.18 14.71
CA ASP A 24 13.80 3.34 13.76
C ASP A 24 14.15 2.03 13.05
N LEU A 25 14.72 2.17 11.85
CA LEU A 25 15.19 1.04 11.06
C LEU A 25 16.18 0.16 11.84
N THR A 26 15.95 -1.14 11.75
CA THR A 26 16.88 -2.18 12.14
C THR A 26 18.22 -2.05 11.40
N PRO A 27 19.30 -2.68 11.87
CA PRO A 27 20.58 -2.71 11.15
C PRO A 27 20.43 -3.22 9.70
N PHE A 28 19.59 -4.24 9.50
CA PHE A 28 19.28 -4.77 8.18
C PHE A 28 18.52 -3.76 7.32
N GLY A 29 17.52 -3.08 7.89
CA GLY A 29 16.81 -2.00 7.21
C GLY A 29 17.72 -0.84 6.81
N LYS A 30 18.67 -0.44 7.66
CA LYS A 30 19.66 0.60 7.34
C LYS A 30 20.56 0.19 6.18
N GLU A 31 21.00 -1.06 6.13
CA GLU A 31 21.80 -1.58 5.01
C GLU A 31 21.00 -1.56 3.70
N VAL A 32 19.74 -2.01 3.73
CA VAL A 32 18.85 -1.96 2.55
C VAL A 32 18.60 -0.51 2.11
N ALA A 33 18.33 0.39 3.05
CA ALA A 33 18.10 1.81 2.76
C ALA A 33 19.32 2.46 2.09
N LEU A 34 20.52 2.19 2.58
CA LEU A 34 21.77 2.65 1.98
C LEU A 34 21.94 2.08 0.56
N ASN A 35 21.87 0.76 0.42
CA ASN A 35 22.25 0.05 -0.81
C ASN A 35 21.20 0.16 -1.92
N GLU A 36 19.91 0.11 -1.59
CA GLU A 36 18.83 0.13 -2.59
C GLU A 36 18.23 1.53 -2.81
N LEU A 37 18.22 2.37 -1.77
CA LEU A 37 17.51 3.65 -1.78
C LEU A 37 18.44 4.87 -1.76
N ARG A 38 19.76 4.67 -1.57
CA ARG A 38 20.75 5.75 -1.41
C ARG A 38 20.49 6.62 -0.17
N GLU A 39 19.87 6.04 0.86
CA GLU A 39 19.55 6.77 2.09
C GLU A 39 20.80 6.90 2.96
N THR A 40 21.34 8.12 3.06
CA THR A 40 22.28 8.54 4.11
C THR A 40 21.68 9.73 4.87
N PRO A 41 22.15 10.07 6.09
CA PRO A 41 21.67 11.24 6.81
C PRO A 41 21.77 12.53 5.99
N GLU A 42 22.87 12.73 5.27
CA GLU A 42 23.14 13.92 4.46
C GLU A 42 22.20 13.99 3.25
N ILE A 43 22.03 12.86 2.54
CA ILE A 43 21.12 12.79 1.39
C ILE A 43 19.67 12.98 1.84
N LYS A 44 19.28 12.42 3.00
CA LYS A 44 17.94 12.59 3.56
C LYS A 44 17.67 14.06 3.86
N GLU A 45 18.56 14.73 4.58
CA GLU A 45 18.42 16.15 4.93
C GLU A 45 18.31 17.03 3.67
N GLN A 46 19.24 16.85 2.72
CA GLN A 46 19.24 17.60 1.47
C GLN A 46 17.96 17.36 0.66
N ALA A 47 17.56 16.10 0.48
CA ALA A 47 16.41 15.75 -0.35
C ALA A 47 15.08 16.24 0.24
N VAL A 48 14.95 16.23 1.58
CA VAL A 48 13.80 16.81 2.27
C VAL A 48 13.74 18.32 2.06
N ALA A 49 14.86 19.03 2.24
CA ALA A 49 14.93 20.48 2.02
C ALA A 49 14.59 20.85 0.57
N GLU A 50 15.15 20.14 -0.41
CA GLU A 50 14.85 20.34 -1.82
C GLU A 50 13.37 20.05 -2.14
N LEU A 51 12.80 18.98 -1.57
CA LEU A 51 11.39 18.64 -1.78
C LEU A 51 10.46 19.71 -1.18
N LYS A 52 10.78 20.25 0.00
CA LYS A 52 10.03 21.38 0.60
C LYS A 52 10.06 22.61 -0.31
N ALA A 53 11.23 22.96 -0.82
CA ALA A 53 11.39 24.09 -1.73
C ALA A 53 10.55 23.92 -3.01
N MET A 54 10.39 22.68 -3.52
CA MET A 54 9.53 22.42 -4.69
C MET A 54 8.03 22.67 -4.45
N PHE A 55 7.58 22.67 -3.19
CA PHE A 55 6.20 23.02 -2.85
C PHE A 55 6.01 24.52 -2.53
N GLU A 56 7.08 25.32 -2.51
CA GLU A 56 6.95 26.78 -2.37
C GLU A 56 6.18 27.35 -3.58
N GLY A 57 5.08 28.05 -3.31
CA GLY A 57 4.22 28.63 -4.35
C GLY A 57 3.25 27.65 -5.02
N VAL A 58 3.17 26.40 -4.58
CA VAL A 58 2.12 25.47 -5.00
C VAL A 58 0.87 25.73 -4.16
N GLU A 59 -0.16 26.34 -4.76
CA GLU A 59 -1.39 26.74 -4.05
C GLU A 59 -2.53 25.72 -4.16
N ASP A 60 -2.51 24.85 -5.18
CA ASP A 60 -3.59 23.90 -5.48
C ASP A 60 -3.46 22.55 -4.74
N LEU A 61 -2.42 22.39 -3.93
CA LEU A 61 -2.13 21.16 -3.21
C LEU A 61 -1.61 21.42 -1.79
N VAL A 62 -2.34 20.90 -0.79
CA VAL A 62 -1.96 20.98 0.62
C VAL A 62 -1.20 19.72 1.03
N VAL A 63 0.04 19.91 1.49
CA VAL A 63 0.91 18.85 2.02
C VAL A 63 1.48 19.27 3.38
N PRO A 64 1.76 18.32 4.30
CA PRO A 64 2.33 18.64 5.61
C PRO A 64 3.84 18.91 5.50
N LEU A 65 4.20 20.14 5.09
CA LEU A 65 5.60 20.56 4.88
C LEU A 65 6.43 20.58 6.17
N ASP A 66 5.78 20.59 7.33
CA ASP A 66 6.37 20.52 8.66
C ASP A 66 6.67 19.08 9.12
N ASN A 67 6.24 18.07 8.36
CA ASN A 67 6.47 16.66 8.69
C ASN A 67 7.46 16.00 7.72
N ASP A 68 8.71 15.87 8.17
CA ASP A 68 9.78 15.22 7.42
C ASP A 68 9.52 13.73 7.18
N ASP A 69 8.96 13.00 8.16
CA ASP A 69 8.66 11.57 8.02
C ASP A 69 7.58 11.32 6.96
N TRP A 70 6.62 12.23 6.85
CA TRP A 70 5.63 12.21 5.78
C TRP A 70 6.28 12.40 4.42
N MET A 71 7.31 13.25 4.30
CA MET A 71 8.05 13.44 3.05
C MET A 71 8.94 12.24 2.72
N VAL A 72 9.62 11.70 3.73
CA VAL A 72 10.51 10.55 3.60
C VAL A 72 9.79 9.34 3.00
N ARG A 73 8.51 9.12 3.34
CA ARG A 73 7.73 8.01 2.76
C ARG A 73 7.59 8.10 1.23
N PHE A 74 7.62 9.30 0.65
CA PHE A 74 7.62 9.50 -0.81
C PHE A 74 9.04 9.51 -1.39
N LEU A 75 10.03 9.98 -0.63
CA LEU A 75 11.43 9.98 -1.06
C LEU A 75 12.03 8.57 -1.16
N ARG A 76 11.71 7.67 -0.23
CA ARG A 76 12.21 6.29 -0.19
C ARG A 76 11.93 5.49 -1.48
N PRO A 77 10.68 5.34 -1.96
CA PRO A 77 10.42 4.64 -3.22
C PRO A 77 11.07 5.35 -4.43
N CYS A 78 11.34 6.66 -4.31
CA CYS A 78 12.03 7.46 -5.30
C CYS A 78 13.55 7.52 -5.11
N LYS A 79 14.15 6.69 -4.24
CA LYS A 79 15.61 6.63 -3.99
C LYS A 79 16.23 8.00 -3.65
N PHE A 80 15.48 8.80 -2.89
CA PHE A 80 15.83 10.16 -2.49
C PHE A 80 16.10 11.11 -3.66
N TYR A 81 15.42 10.93 -4.80
CA TYR A 81 15.35 11.95 -5.85
C TYR A 81 14.15 12.88 -5.63
N PRO A 82 14.35 14.15 -5.23
CA PRO A 82 13.26 15.04 -4.82
C PRO A 82 12.23 15.29 -5.92
N LYS A 83 12.69 15.52 -7.16
CA LYS A 83 11.80 15.71 -8.31
C LYS A 83 10.85 14.52 -8.53
N SER A 84 11.38 13.30 -8.45
CA SER A 84 10.58 12.09 -8.60
C SER A 84 9.55 11.94 -7.46
N ALA A 85 9.93 12.31 -6.23
CA ALA A 85 9.03 12.31 -5.08
C ALA A 85 7.93 13.37 -5.20
N PHE A 86 8.27 14.57 -5.67
CA PHE A 86 7.32 15.64 -5.97
C PHE A 86 6.26 15.18 -7.00
N GLU A 87 6.69 14.60 -8.11
CA GLU A 87 5.81 14.05 -9.15
C GLU A 87 4.96 12.87 -8.62
N LEU A 88 5.51 12.04 -7.72
CA LEU A 88 4.77 10.96 -7.07
C LEU A 88 3.69 11.51 -6.11
N ILE A 89 3.98 12.54 -5.34
CA ILE A 89 2.99 13.19 -4.46
C ILE A 89 1.84 13.76 -5.28
N GLN A 90 2.14 14.48 -6.37
CA GLN A 90 1.11 15.00 -7.27
C GLN A 90 0.23 13.88 -7.83
N ARG A 91 0.82 12.79 -8.35
CA ARG A 91 0.08 11.64 -8.84
C ARG A 91 -0.76 10.96 -7.76
N TYR A 92 -0.23 10.82 -6.55
CA TYR A 92 -0.96 10.25 -5.40
C TYR A 92 -2.25 11.03 -5.10
N TYR A 93 -2.18 12.36 -5.03
CA TYR A 93 -3.36 13.18 -4.78
C TYR A 93 -4.30 13.28 -5.98
N GLN A 94 -3.79 13.43 -7.20
CA GLN A 94 -4.60 13.41 -8.42
C GLN A 94 -5.37 12.10 -8.57
N PHE A 95 -4.74 10.97 -8.22
CA PHE A 95 -5.40 9.67 -8.22
C PHE A 95 -6.59 9.63 -7.24
N LYS A 96 -6.41 10.16 -6.02
CA LYS A 96 -7.49 10.25 -5.02
C LYS A 96 -8.63 11.14 -5.47
N VAL A 97 -8.35 12.28 -6.10
CA VAL A 97 -9.36 13.17 -6.67
C VAL A 97 -10.13 12.49 -7.81
N LYS A 98 -9.41 11.82 -8.72
CA LYS A 98 -10.01 11.09 -9.85
C LYS A 98 -10.91 9.93 -9.40
N HIS A 99 -10.57 9.28 -8.29
CA HIS A 99 -11.30 8.15 -7.73
C HIS A 99 -11.98 8.50 -6.40
N ALA A 100 -12.50 9.74 -6.29
CA ALA A 100 -13.07 10.26 -5.05
C ALA A 100 -14.21 9.38 -4.47
N ASP A 101 -14.93 8.66 -5.31
CA ASP A 101 -15.94 7.66 -4.93
C ASP A 101 -15.39 6.54 -4.03
N MET A 102 -14.09 6.24 -4.15
CA MET A 102 -13.40 5.24 -3.34
C MET A 102 -12.71 5.82 -2.09
N TYR A 103 -12.33 7.09 -2.12
CA TYR A 103 -11.49 7.72 -1.09
C TYR A 103 -12.24 8.67 -0.16
N LEU A 104 -13.36 9.25 -0.59
CA LEU A 104 -14.13 10.17 0.24
C LEU A 104 -14.66 9.44 1.48
N ASP A 105 -14.36 9.98 2.66
CA ASP A 105 -14.67 9.41 3.97
C ASP A 105 -14.15 7.98 4.22
N LEU A 106 -13.11 7.55 3.50
CA LEU A 106 -12.54 6.22 3.65
C LEU A 106 -11.98 6.02 5.05
N SER A 107 -12.57 5.11 5.82
CA SER A 107 -12.16 4.82 7.19
C SER A 107 -12.51 3.38 7.58
N PRO A 108 -11.76 2.74 8.49
CA PRO A 108 -12.03 1.37 8.91
C PRO A 108 -13.44 1.16 9.48
N SER A 109 -13.98 2.15 10.21
CA SER A 109 -15.32 2.10 10.79
C SER A 109 -16.43 2.14 9.75
N ARG A 110 -16.26 2.92 8.67
CA ARG A 110 -17.24 3.00 7.57
C ARG A 110 -17.14 1.79 6.64
N GLU A 111 -15.94 1.23 6.49
CA GLU A 111 -15.68 0.03 5.68
C GLU A 111 -15.70 -1.26 6.53
N ALA A 112 -16.48 -1.31 7.61
CA ALA A 112 -16.46 -2.44 8.54
C ALA A 112 -16.83 -3.79 7.91
N ASN A 113 -17.59 -3.80 6.79
CA ASN A 113 -18.04 -5.03 6.15
C ASN A 113 -16.87 -5.88 5.64
N ILE A 114 -15.90 -5.27 4.95
CA ILE A 114 -14.75 -6.01 4.40
C ILE A 114 -13.92 -6.67 5.52
N PHE A 115 -13.78 -6.01 6.67
CA PHE A 115 -13.05 -6.56 7.82
C PHE A 115 -13.82 -7.69 8.53
N LYS A 116 -15.16 -7.62 8.60
CA LYS A 116 -16.00 -8.67 9.19
C LYS A 116 -15.95 -9.98 8.41
N GLN A 117 -15.63 -9.91 7.12
CA GLN A 117 -15.66 -11.05 6.21
C GLN A 117 -14.35 -11.84 6.26
N ASN A 118 -13.31 -11.29 6.91
CA ASN A 118 -12.04 -11.96 7.20
C ASN A 118 -11.36 -12.55 5.96
N ILE A 119 -11.44 -11.84 4.82
CA ILE A 119 -10.79 -12.23 3.56
C ILE A 119 -9.52 -11.42 3.27
N LEU A 120 -9.15 -10.49 4.16
CA LEU A 120 -7.89 -9.77 4.16
C LEU A 120 -7.19 -10.02 5.49
N ALA A 121 -5.95 -10.50 5.43
CA ALA A 121 -5.14 -10.74 6.61
C ALA A 121 -3.77 -10.09 6.46
N VAL A 122 -3.41 -9.25 7.43
CA VAL A 122 -2.05 -8.76 7.59
C VAL A 122 -1.29 -9.79 8.39
N PHE A 123 -0.19 -10.31 7.85
CA PHE A 123 0.57 -11.25 8.63
C PHE A 123 1.29 -10.50 9.75
N PRO A 124 1.30 -11.10 10.96
CA PRO A 124 2.08 -10.57 12.06
C PRO A 124 3.56 -10.47 11.67
N ASN A 125 4.10 -11.57 11.16
CA ASN A 125 5.51 -11.63 10.80
C ASN A 125 5.76 -10.97 9.43
N ARG A 126 6.95 -10.39 9.31
CA ARG A 126 7.55 -10.04 8.02
C ARG A 126 8.17 -11.29 7.40
N ASP A 127 8.38 -11.26 6.08
CA ASP A 127 9.12 -12.33 5.43
C ASP A 127 10.64 -12.24 5.67
N GLN A 128 11.40 -13.17 5.09
CA GLN A 128 12.85 -13.25 5.24
C GLN A 128 13.62 -12.03 4.71
N LEU A 129 12.95 -11.13 3.97
CA LEU A 129 13.52 -9.89 3.44
C LEU A 129 12.97 -8.66 4.15
N GLY A 130 12.28 -8.81 5.29
CA GLY A 130 11.72 -7.71 6.08
C GLY A 130 10.42 -7.13 5.50
N ARG A 131 9.80 -7.77 4.51
CA ARG A 131 8.65 -7.22 3.80
C ARG A 131 7.36 -7.50 4.56
N ARG A 132 6.45 -6.52 4.60
CA ARG A 132 5.10 -6.71 5.16
C ARG A 132 4.28 -7.58 4.20
N ILE A 133 3.49 -8.51 4.73
CA ILE A 133 2.72 -9.47 3.93
C ILE A 133 1.22 -9.20 4.10
N LEU A 134 0.54 -9.00 2.97
CA LEU A 134 -0.92 -8.97 2.89
C LEU A 134 -1.42 -10.23 2.19
N LEU A 135 -2.30 -10.98 2.83
CA LEU A 135 -3.05 -12.08 2.23
C LEU A 135 -4.46 -11.61 1.86
N LEU A 136 -4.92 -11.96 0.66
CA LEU A 136 -6.29 -11.84 0.20
C LEU A 136 -6.83 -13.21 -0.21
N GLU A 137 -7.93 -13.62 0.39
CA GLU A 137 -8.61 -14.89 0.08
C GLU A 137 -9.79 -14.65 -0.87
N LEU A 138 -9.50 -14.51 -2.18
CA LEU A 138 -10.47 -14.15 -3.22
C LEU A 138 -11.06 -15.37 -3.96
N GLY A 139 -10.87 -16.56 -3.41
CA GLY A 139 -11.51 -17.79 -3.88
C GLY A 139 -12.80 -18.11 -3.11
N LYS A 140 -12.86 -19.29 -2.49
CA LYS A 140 -14.03 -19.83 -1.76
C LYS A 140 -14.50 -18.97 -0.60
N HIS A 141 -13.61 -18.19 0.02
CA HIS A 141 -13.92 -17.33 1.16
C HIS A 141 -14.57 -16.00 0.75
N TRP A 142 -14.38 -15.55 -0.49
CA TRP A 142 -14.92 -14.28 -0.95
C TRP A 142 -16.38 -14.40 -1.44
N ARG A 143 -17.32 -13.93 -0.64
CA ARG A 143 -18.74 -13.88 -1.02
C ARG A 143 -19.04 -12.59 -1.80
N HIS A 144 -18.79 -12.60 -3.11
CA HIS A 144 -18.91 -11.41 -3.98
C HIS A 144 -20.28 -10.69 -3.99
N LYS A 145 -21.36 -11.35 -3.54
CA LYS A 145 -22.68 -10.71 -3.38
C LYS A 145 -22.85 -9.94 -2.06
N GLU A 146 -22.03 -10.27 -1.06
CA GLU A 146 -22.00 -9.63 0.26
C GLU A 146 -20.88 -8.58 0.33
N VAL A 147 -19.81 -8.78 -0.44
CA VAL A 147 -18.61 -7.93 -0.46
C VAL A 147 -18.21 -7.68 -1.90
N SER A 148 -18.36 -6.45 -2.35
CA SER A 148 -17.96 -6.03 -3.69
C SER A 148 -16.44 -5.98 -3.85
N LEU A 149 -15.95 -6.03 -5.09
CA LEU A 149 -14.52 -5.78 -5.36
C LEU A 149 -14.06 -4.37 -4.97
N ASP A 150 -14.97 -3.40 -4.97
CA ASP A 150 -14.67 -2.04 -4.51
C ASP A 150 -14.42 -2.01 -3.01
N GLU A 151 -15.18 -2.75 -2.21
CA GLU A 151 -14.91 -2.92 -0.77
C GLU A 151 -13.58 -3.64 -0.52
N VAL A 152 -13.28 -4.70 -1.30
CA VAL A 152 -11.97 -5.36 -1.24
C VAL A 152 -10.85 -4.35 -1.52
N TYR A 153 -10.99 -3.56 -2.60
CA TYR A 153 -10.04 -2.53 -2.97
C TYR A 153 -9.84 -1.49 -1.87
N LYS A 154 -10.92 -0.98 -1.28
CA LYS A 154 -10.87 -0.04 -0.15
C LYS A 154 -10.16 -0.64 1.07
N GLY A 155 -10.39 -1.91 1.37
CA GLY A 155 -9.64 -2.66 2.39
C GLY A 155 -8.14 -2.68 2.11
N CYS A 156 -7.74 -2.96 0.86
CA CYS A 156 -6.33 -2.90 0.46
C CYS A 156 -5.74 -1.48 0.56
N VAL A 157 -6.51 -0.45 0.20
CA VAL A 157 -6.09 0.95 0.34
C VAL A 157 -5.83 1.29 1.80
N LEU A 158 -6.76 0.96 2.70
CA LEU A 158 -6.60 1.19 4.14
C LEU A 158 -5.38 0.47 4.70
N PHE A 159 -5.16 -0.79 4.29
CA PHE A 159 -3.96 -1.53 4.66
C PHE A 159 -2.68 -0.85 4.17
N LEU A 160 -2.62 -0.42 2.92
CA LEU A 160 -1.42 0.22 2.38
C LEU A 160 -1.14 1.56 3.04
N GLU A 161 -2.17 2.38 3.31
CA GLU A 161 -2.02 3.63 4.06
C GLU A 161 -1.48 3.39 5.47
N ALA A 162 -1.90 2.30 6.12
CA ALA A 162 -1.36 1.87 7.41
C ALA A 162 0.09 1.37 7.29
N ALA A 163 0.37 0.50 6.32
CA ALA A 163 1.70 -0.09 6.10
C ALA A 163 2.76 0.98 5.76
N MET A 164 2.36 2.06 5.08
CA MET A 164 3.25 3.18 4.76
C MET A 164 3.64 4.02 5.97
N LEU A 165 3.04 3.83 7.14
CA LEU A 165 3.48 4.47 8.38
C LEU A 165 4.73 3.82 8.96
N GLU A 166 5.00 2.55 8.64
CA GLU A 166 6.10 1.80 9.24
C GLU A 166 7.41 2.03 8.48
N PRO A 167 8.48 2.54 9.11
CA PRO A 167 9.77 2.79 8.44
C PRO A 167 10.34 1.53 7.77
N GLU A 168 10.27 0.40 8.47
CA GLU A 168 10.68 -0.91 7.94
C GLU A 168 9.92 -1.29 6.66
N THR A 169 8.61 -1.04 6.60
CA THR A 169 7.81 -1.31 5.40
C THR A 169 8.11 -0.33 4.27
N GLN A 170 8.40 0.94 4.57
CA GLN A 170 8.82 1.91 3.54
C GLN A 170 10.14 1.48 2.88
N VAL A 171 11.07 0.94 3.67
CA VAL A 171 12.38 0.47 3.18
C VAL A 171 12.28 -0.88 2.51
N HIS A 172 11.78 -1.91 3.17
CA HIS A 172 11.75 -3.27 2.62
C HIS A 172 10.66 -3.46 1.58
N GLY A 173 9.56 -2.73 1.68
CA GLY A 173 8.37 -2.87 0.86
C GLY A 173 7.40 -3.91 1.41
N ALA A 174 6.46 -4.29 0.56
CA ALA A 174 5.43 -5.28 0.87
C ALA A 174 5.31 -6.35 -0.23
N VAL A 175 4.76 -7.49 0.15
CA VAL A 175 4.30 -8.53 -0.76
C VAL A 175 2.82 -8.78 -0.55
N VAL A 176 2.13 -9.10 -1.64
CA VAL A 176 0.70 -9.39 -1.64
C VAL A 176 0.49 -10.82 -2.12
N ILE A 177 -0.26 -11.60 -1.36
CA ILE A 177 -0.62 -12.98 -1.67
C ILE A 177 -2.11 -13.01 -2.00
N PHE A 178 -2.46 -13.54 -3.16
CA PHE A 178 -3.83 -13.82 -3.57
C PHE A 178 -4.04 -15.33 -3.52
N ASP A 179 -4.82 -15.79 -2.54
CA ASP A 179 -5.33 -17.16 -2.53
C ASP A 179 -6.60 -17.24 -3.38
N MET A 180 -6.50 -17.97 -4.47
CA MET A 180 -7.57 -18.13 -5.46
C MET A 180 -8.26 -19.50 -5.35
N ASP A 181 -8.00 -20.27 -4.27
CA ASP A 181 -8.61 -21.59 -4.06
C ASP A 181 -10.14 -21.50 -4.08
N GLY A 182 -10.78 -22.18 -5.05
CA GLY A 182 -12.23 -22.14 -5.22
C GLY A 182 -12.77 -20.90 -5.95
N LEU A 183 -11.93 -20.13 -6.65
CA LEU A 183 -12.39 -19.06 -7.52
C LEU A 183 -13.39 -19.60 -8.56
N THR A 184 -14.57 -18.98 -8.58
CA THR A 184 -15.68 -19.32 -9.47
C THR A 184 -15.74 -18.40 -10.68
N MET A 185 -16.45 -18.84 -11.72
CA MET A 185 -16.74 -18.00 -12.90
C MET A 185 -17.50 -16.71 -12.51
N GLN A 186 -18.45 -16.77 -11.58
CA GLN A 186 -19.23 -15.59 -11.16
C GLN A 186 -18.36 -14.52 -10.47
N GLN A 187 -17.40 -14.97 -9.65
CA GLN A 187 -16.39 -14.08 -9.06
C GLN A 187 -15.44 -13.52 -10.11
N ALA A 188 -14.97 -14.36 -11.06
CA ALA A 188 -14.11 -13.90 -12.15
C ALA A 188 -14.77 -12.78 -12.98
N TRP A 189 -16.08 -12.85 -13.21
CA TRP A 189 -16.84 -11.80 -13.91
C TRP A 189 -16.97 -10.48 -13.15
N GLN A 190 -16.68 -10.45 -11.85
CA GLN A 190 -16.64 -9.17 -11.11
C GLN A 190 -15.44 -8.31 -11.55
N PHE A 191 -14.36 -8.93 -12.02
CA PHE A 191 -13.20 -8.20 -12.52
C PHE A 191 -13.53 -7.59 -13.89
N THR A 192 -13.57 -6.27 -13.94
CA THR A 192 -13.83 -5.52 -15.18
C THR A 192 -12.56 -4.82 -15.68
N PRO A 193 -12.46 -4.49 -16.98
CA PRO A 193 -11.31 -3.73 -17.48
C PRO A 193 -11.08 -2.38 -16.76
N PRO A 194 -12.12 -1.56 -16.46
CA PRO A 194 -11.93 -0.34 -15.67
C PRO A 194 -11.38 -0.62 -14.26
N PHE A 195 -11.86 -1.68 -13.61
CA PHE A 195 -11.35 -2.09 -12.30
C PHE A 195 -9.88 -2.50 -12.38
N ALA A 196 -9.52 -3.38 -13.32
CA ALA A 196 -8.13 -3.81 -13.52
C ALA A 196 -7.21 -2.61 -13.80
N LYS A 197 -7.65 -1.67 -14.65
CA LYS A 197 -6.91 -0.44 -14.93
C LYS A 197 -6.71 0.42 -13.68
N ARG A 198 -7.74 0.61 -12.85
CA ARG A 198 -7.64 1.37 -11.60
C ARG A 198 -6.59 0.76 -10.67
N ILE A 199 -6.60 -0.57 -10.49
CA ILE A 199 -5.63 -1.27 -9.63
C ILE A 199 -4.19 -1.12 -10.15
N VAL A 200 -3.99 -1.26 -11.47
CA VAL A 200 -2.65 -1.16 -12.06
C VAL A 200 -2.12 0.27 -12.02
N ASP A 201 -2.93 1.27 -12.37
CA ASP A 201 -2.57 2.68 -12.24
C ASP A 201 -2.22 3.01 -10.78
N TRP A 202 -3.00 2.49 -9.84
CA TRP A 202 -2.78 2.67 -8.41
C TRP A 202 -1.44 2.09 -7.94
N LEU A 203 -1.18 0.81 -8.21
CA LEU A 203 0.01 0.10 -7.75
C LEU A 203 1.30 0.60 -8.42
N GLN A 204 1.24 1.03 -9.69
CA GLN A 204 2.44 1.41 -10.45
C GLN A 204 2.76 2.91 -10.36
N ASP A 205 1.76 3.78 -10.24
CA ASP A 205 1.95 5.22 -10.41
C ASP A 205 1.51 6.08 -9.24
N ALA A 206 0.65 5.58 -8.35
CA ALA A 206 -0.01 6.43 -7.36
C ALA A 206 0.37 6.11 -5.91
N VAL A 207 0.89 4.93 -5.57
CA VAL A 207 1.24 4.59 -4.16
C VAL A 207 2.71 4.83 -3.85
N PRO A 208 3.05 5.48 -2.72
CA PRO A 208 4.43 5.58 -2.24
C PRO A 208 4.83 4.34 -1.44
N LEU A 209 4.53 3.14 -1.95
CA LEU A 209 4.98 1.87 -1.38
C LEU A 209 5.65 0.99 -2.42
N ARG A 210 6.74 0.34 -2.01
CA ARG A 210 7.46 -0.63 -2.83
C ARG A 210 6.75 -1.98 -2.80
N ILE A 211 5.96 -2.30 -3.83
CA ILE A 211 5.41 -3.65 -4.01
C ILE A 211 6.51 -4.55 -4.60
N LYS A 212 7.05 -5.45 -3.77
CA LYS A 212 8.19 -6.30 -4.14
C LYS A 212 7.77 -7.66 -4.70
N GLY A 213 6.49 -7.99 -4.64
CA GLY A 213 5.97 -9.24 -5.15
C GLY A 213 4.45 -9.33 -5.05
N ILE A 214 3.84 -9.89 -6.08
CA ILE A 214 2.45 -10.35 -6.08
C ILE A 214 2.49 -11.85 -6.33
N HIS A 215 2.00 -12.62 -5.36
CA HIS A 215 1.99 -14.07 -5.40
C HIS A 215 0.55 -14.55 -5.57
N ILE A 216 0.29 -15.32 -6.61
CA ILE A 216 -1.02 -15.92 -6.84
C ILE A 216 -0.89 -17.42 -6.56
N ILE A 217 -1.63 -17.91 -5.57
CA ILE A 217 -1.59 -19.30 -5.14
C ILE A 217 -2.95 -19.97 -5.38
N ASN A 218 -2.94 -21.31 -5.51
CA ASN A 218 -4.13 -22.14 -5.72
C ASN A 218 -5.04 -21.70 -6.88
N GLN A 219 -4.48 -21.07 -7.93
CA GLN A 219 -5.28 -20.57 -9.04
C GLN A 219 -5.90 -21.69 -9.89
N PRO A 220 -7.23 -21.70 -10.07
CA PRO A 220 -7.86 -22.56 -11.06
C PRO A 220 -7.65 -22.02 -12.49
N LYS A 221 -7.87 -22.85 -13.51
CA LYS A 221 -7.73 -22.45 -14.93
C LYS A 221 -8.53 -21.20 -15.30
N ILE A 222 -9.64 -20.95 -14.61
CA ILE A 222 -10.50 -19.79 -14.84
C ILE A 222 -9.80 -18.45 -14.51
N PHE A 223 -8.79 -18.47 -13.65
CA PHE A 223 -7.99 -17.27 -13.33
C PHE A 223 -7.34 -16.64 -14.57
N ASN A 224 -7.07 -17.43 -15.62
CA ASN A 224 -6.53 -16.89 -16.87
C ASN A 224 -7.39 -15.77 -17.49
N ILE A 225 -8.71 -15.78 -17.25
CA ILE A 225 -9.60 -14.69 -17.68
C ILE A 225 -9.28 -13.41 -16.91
N VAL A 226 -9.15 -13.50 -15.59
CA VAL A 226 -8.79 -12.38 -14.74
C VAL A 226 -7.40 -11.86 -15.14
N PHE A 227 -6.40 -12.74 -15.24
CA PHE A 227 -5.04 -12.36 -15.61
C PHE A 227 -4.95 -11.67 -16.98
N ALA A 228 -5.77 -12.09 -17.95
CA ALA A 228 -5.82 -11.46 -19.27
C ALA A 228 -6.25 -9.99 -19.24
N LEU A 229 -6.97 -9.54 -18.20
CA LEU A 229 -7.31 -8.13 -17.99
C LEU A 229 -6.11 -7.30 -17.51
N PHE A 230 -5.27 -7.88 -16.65
CA PHE A 230 -4.13 -7.18 -16.04
C PHE A 230 -2.89 -7.21 -16.94
N LYS A 231 -2.62 -8.35 -17.58
CA LYS A 231 -1.38 -8.58 -18.36
C LYS A 231 -1.02 -7.45 -19.35
N PRO A 232 -1.95 -6.88 -20.13
CA PRO A 232 -1.60 -5.88 -21.15
C PRO A 232 -1.20 -4.51 -20.59
N ILE A 233 -1.53 -4.22 -19.34
CA ILE A 233 -1.34 -2.91 -18.71
C ILE A 233 -0.26 -2.89 -17.63
N LEU A 234 0.24 -4.07 -17.22
CA LEU A 234 1.39 -4.20 -16.34
C LEU A 234 2.67 -3.77 -17.09
N ARG A 235 3.51 -2.97 -16.41
CA ARG A 235 4.81 -2.51 -16.91
C ARG A 235 5.94 -3.50 -16.61
#